data_AF-A0A9P6MAD9-F1
#
_entry.id   AF-A0A9P6MAD9-F1
#
_cell.length_a   1.000
_cell.length_b   1.000
_cell.length_c   1.000
_cell.angle_alpha   90.00
_cell.angle_beta   90.00
_cell.angle_gamma   90.00
#
_symmetry.space_group_name_H-M   'P 1'
#
loop_
_entity.id
_entity.type
_entity.pdbx_description
1 polymer ?
#
loop_
_entity_poly.entity_id
_entity_poly.type
_entity_poly.pdbx_seq_one_letter_code
_entity_poly.pdbx_strand_id
1 'polypeptide(L)'
;MEPFVENARARVLSSLLRETHAQNLAAYKRILAGKSITHTGEPEPFWDVVVITAGDAQQRLVYKRRIDQELDCGRIPPQAKYHVIDDPPNSKIGSGGSTFFVMKALKELYTPKFLSTARILLIHAGGYSTRLPHVSARGKVFTALPQADSPQGIQVLELKLVLYLHLLKSMPPGVFLTSADGIELFASKSPFPSEHKPFTITALAHPSSTQIGSTHGVYLLQDPQNLVEKDMTLSPNDQSGLLLKCEQFLHKPTLDVMKTTQNVIYHNSSSDGHDIVYTDSCYYFDPHTANVMAN
;
A
#
# COMPACT_ATOMS: atom_id res chain seq x y z
N MET A 1 -12.99 30.38 27.63
CA MET A 1 -12.23 29.31 26.94
C MET A 1 -12.24 28.12 27.87
N GLU A 2 -13.14 27.17 27.63
CA GLU A 2 -13.04 25.88 28.32
C GLU A 2 -11.76 25.18 27.86
N PRO A 3 -11.02 24.54 28.78
CA PRO A 3 -9.86 23.76 28.41
C PRO A 3 -10.31 22.59 27.55
N PHE A 4 -9.62 22.39 26.42
CA PHE A 4 -9.71 21.18 25.61
C PHE A 4 -9.44 20.00 26.55
N VAL A 5 -10.49 19.28 26.94
CA VAL A 5 -10.34 17.99 27.61
C VAL A 5 -9.78 17.05 26.56
N GLU A 6 -8.46 16.91 26.57
CA GLU A 6 -7.73 15.92 25.81
C GLU A 6 -8.30 14.56 26.22
N ASN A 7 -9.11 13.99 25.32
CA ASN A 7 -9.79 12.73 25.55
C ASN A 7 -8.72 11.68 25.86
N ALA A 8 -8.65 11.24 27.12
CA ALA A 8 -7.56 10.46 27.72
C ALA A 8 -7.53 8.98 27.25
N ARG A 9 -7.70 8.78 25.95
CA ARG A 9 -7.31 7.59 25.19
C ARG A 9 -6.73 8.07 23.87
N ALA A 10 -5.58 8.74 23.91
CA ALA A 10 -4.65 8.66 22.80
C ALA A 10 -4.49 7.16 22.51
N ARG A 11 -5.05 6.66 21.41
CA ARG A 11 -4.91 5.26 21.00
C ARG A 11 -3.43 4.94 21.10
N VAL A 12 -3.05 4.11 22.07
CA VAL A 12 -1.64 3.76 22.29
C VAL A 12 -1.19 3.10 21.00
N LEU A 13 -0.41 3.85 20.20
CA LEU A 13 0.17 3.35 18.97
C LEU A 13 1.03 2.14 19.35
N SER A 14 0.72 1.02 18.69
CA SER A 14 1.45 -0.24 18.84
C SER A 14 2.95 0.03 18.86
N SER A 15 3.64 -0.41 19.91
CA SER A 15 5.11 -0.30 19.99
C SER A 15 5.74 -1.03 18.81
N LEU A 16 5.16 -2.17 18.40
CA LEU A 16 5.55 -2.91 17.21
C LEU A 16 5.52 -2.02 15.96
N LEU A 17 4.43 -1.28 15.73
CA LEU A 17 4.33 -0.40 14.56
C LEU A 17 5.39 0.71 14.58
N ARG A 18 5.63 1.31 15.75
CA ARG A 18 6.66 2.35 15.93
C ARG A 18 8.06 1.80 15.69
N GLU A 19 8.37 0.65 16.25
CA GLU A 19 9.65 -0.04 16.10
C GLU A 19 9.88 -0.47 14.65
N THR A 20 8.89 -1.09 14.00
CA THR A 20 8.96 -1.46 12.57
C THR A 20 9.20 -0.24 11.70
N HIS A 21 8.49 0.87 11.92
CA HIS A 21 8.71 2.09 11.15
C HIS A 21 10.12 2.68 11.36
N ALA A 22 10.60 2.71 12.61
CA ALA A 22 11.96 3.16 12.91
C ALA A 22 13.03 2.28 12.25
N GLN A 23 12.84 0.95 12.25
CA GLN A 23 13.70 0.00 11.57
C GLN A 23 13.71 0.22 10.05
N ASN A 24 12.54 0.42 9.44
CA ASN A 24 12.42 0.70 8.01
C ASN A 24 13.14 2.01 7.63
N LEU A 25 12.96 3.07 8.40
CA LEU A 25 13.68 4.34 8.17
C LEU A 25 15.20 4.15 8.26
N ALA A 26 15.69 3.38 9.23
CA ALA A 26 17.10 3.08 9.35
C ALA A 26 17.64 2.24 8.18
N ALA A 27 16.88 1.23 7.74
CA ALA A 27 17.21 0.42 6.57
C ALA A 27 17.23 1.26 5.28
N TYR A 28 16.22 2.10 5.08
CA TYR A 28 16.15 3.00 3.93
C TYR A 28 17.34 3.96 3.85
N LYS A 29 17.76 4.54 4.99
CA LYS A 29 18.98 5.36 5.07
C LYS A 29 20.25 4.57 4.67
N ARG A 30 20.35 3.29 5.06
CA ARG A 30 21.48 2.42 4.64
C ARG A 30 21.45 2.15 3.15
N ILE A 31 20.27 1.88 2.59
CA ILE A 31 20.05 1.67 1.15
C ILE A 31 20.49 2.91 0.36
N LEU A 32 20.04 4.10 0.75
CA LEU A 32 20.44 5.37 0.12
C LEU A 32 21.96 5.60 0.18
N ALA A 33 22.60 5.22 1.29
CA ALA A 33 24.05 5.36 1.46
C ALA A 33 24.87 4.32 0.67
N GLY A 34 24.25 3.41 -0.09
CA GLY A 34 24.92 2.29 -0.76
C GLY A 34 25.51 1.25 0.20
N LYS A 35 25.19 1.34 1.50
CA LYS A 35 25.62 0.42 2.56
C LYS A 35 24.56 -0.66 2.76
N SER A 36 24.08 -1.21 1.65
CA SER A 36 22.95 -2.14 1.59
C SER A 36 23.37 -3.55 2.01
N ILE A 37 23.97 -3.71 3.19
CA ILE A 37 24.31 -4.99 3.80
C ILE A 37 23.68 -4.99 5.19
N THR A 38 22.82 -5.97 5.45
CA THR A 38 22.19 -6.22 6.75
C THR A 38 23.23 -6.66 7.78
N HIS A 39 22.87 -6.68 9.07
CA HIS A 39 23.73 -7.21 10.13
C HIS A 39 24.10 -8.70 9.91
N THR A 40 23.34 -9.43 9.09
CA THR A 40 23.57 -10.84 8.72
C THR A 40 24.41 -11.00 7.44
N GLY A 41 24.85 -9.90 6.80
CA GLY A 41 25.68 -9.95 5.59
C GLY A 41 24.90 -10.05 4.27
N GLU A 42 23.57 -10.09 4.31
CA GLU A 42 22.72 -10.13 3.11
C GLU A 42 22.33 -8.72 2.64
N PRO A 43 22.06 -8.51 1.35
CA PRO A 43 21.58 -7.22 0.88
C PRO A 43 20.23 -6.85 1.47
N GLU A 44 20.07 -5.60 1.93
CA GLU A 44 18.75 -5.10 2.34
C GLU A 44 17.78 -5.21 1.15
N PRO A 45 16.61 -5.87 1.29
CA PRO A 45 15.70 -6.08 0.17
C PRO A 45 15.11 -4.74 -0.27
N PHE A 46 15.09 -4.53 -1.59
CA PHE A 46 14.47 -3.36 -2.21
C PHE A 46 13.70 -3.78 -3.47
N TRP A 47 12.94 -2.84 -4.02
CA TRP A 47 12.19 -3.03 -5.26
C TRP A 47 13.13 -3.13 -6.47
N ASP A 48 12.85 -4.08 -7.37
CA ASP A 48 13.55 -4.16 -8.66
C ASP A 48 13.00 -3.10 -9.64
N VAL A 49 11.70 -2.85 -9.57
CA VAL A 49 10.98 -1.89 -10.41
C VAL A 49 9.99 -1.10 -9.58
N VAL A 50 9.94 0.21 -9.78
CA VAL A 50 8.90 1.09 -9.23
C VAL A 50 8.18 1.76 -10.38
N VAL A 51 6.87 1.58 -10.48
CA VAL A 51 6.02 2.16 -11.52
C VAL A 51 5.06 3.15 -10.90
N ILE A 52 4.98 4.35 -11.47
CA ILE A 52 4.01 5.39 -11.09
C ILE A 52 3.07 5.62 -12.28
N THR A 53 1.77 5.48 -12.09
CA THR A 53 0.81 5.79 -13.18
C THR A 53 0.59 7.28 -13.32
N ALA A 54 0.39 7.75 -14.54
CA ALA A 54 -0.02 9.11 -14.87
C ALA A 54 -1.33 9.08 -15.67
N GLY A 55 -2.15 10.13 -15.58
CA GLY A 55 -3.42 10.22 -16.29
C GLY A 55 -3.27 10.62 -17.75
N ASP A 56 -2.12 11.20 -18.13
CA ASP A 56 -1.79 11.57 -19.50
C ASP A 56 -0.28 11.78 -19.69
N ALA A 57 0.12 11.99 -20.95
CA ALA A 57 1.51 12.21 -21.34
C ALA A 57 2.14 13.46 -20.71
N GLN A 58 1.37 14.53 -20.47
CA GLN A 58 1.90 15.75 -19.85
C GLN A 58 2.23 15.50 -18.37
N GLN A 59 1.32 14.87 -17.65
CA GLN A 59 1.54 14.46 -16.26
C GLN A 59 2.71 13.47 -16.16
N ARG A 60 2.83 12.53 -17.10
CA ARG A 60 3.99 11.63 -17.16
C ARG A 60 5.31 12.38 -17.27
N LEU A 61 5.41 13.41 -18.11
CA LEU A 61 6.63 14.21 -18.24
C LEU A 61 6.99 14.94 -16.93
N VAL A 62 6.00 15.46 -16.22
CA VAL A 62 6.20 16.09 -14.91
C VAL A 62 6.72 15.06 -13.91
N TYR A 63 6.07 13.90 -13.81
CA TYR A 63 6.45 12.84 -12.88
C TYR A 63 7.84 12.28 -13.17
N LYS A 64 8.23 12.12 -14.44
CA LYS A 64 9.59 11.71 -14.83
C LYS A 64 10.63 12.70 -14.30
N ARG A 65 10.45 14.00 -14.58
CA ARG A 65 11.36 15.04 -14.07
C ARG A 65 11.44 15.06 -12.55
N ARG A 66 10.34 14.75 -11.85
CA ARG A 66 10.35 14.64 -10.38
C ARG A 66 11.19 13.47 -9.92
N ILE A 67 11.00 12.28 -10.51
CA ILE A 67 11.81 11.10 -10.19
C ILE A 67 13.30 11.39 -10.43
N ASP A 68 13.64 12.02 -11.55
CA ASP A 68 15.03 12.41 -11.85
C ASP A 68 15.59 13.34 -10.75
N GLN A 69 14.81 14.36 -10.33
CA GLN A 69 15.19 15.24 -9.23
C GLN A 69 15.35 14.49 -7.89
N GLU A 70 14.49 13.52 -7.59
CA GLU A 70 14.58 12.71 -6.38
C GLU A 70 15.83 11.82 -6.38
N LEU A 71 16.22 11.28 -7.55
CA LEU A 71 17.45 10.51 -7.74
C LEU A 71 18.69 11.40 -7.61
N ASP A 72 18.71 12.56 -8.26
CA ASP A 72 19.81 13.54 -8.22
C ASP A 72 20.05 14.05 -6.79
N CYS A 73 18.97 14.24 -6.02
CA CYS A 73 19.04 14.65 -4.61
C CYS A 73 19.33 13.48 -3.66
N GLY A 74 19.43 12.24 -4.15
CA GLY A 74 19.64 11.05 -3.33
C GLY A 74 18.52 10.76 -2.33
N ARG A 75 17.27 11.15 -2.63
CA ARG A 75 16.09 10.90 -1.78
C ARG A 75 15.43 9.55 -2.04
N ILE A 76 15.66 8.97 -3.22
CA ILE A 76 15.21 7.61 -3.57
C ILE A 76 16.37 6.73 -4.05
N PRO A 77 16.37 5.41 -3.78
CA PRO A 77 17.50 4.56 -4.13
C PRO A 77 17.70 4.39 -5.64
N PRO A 78 18.91 4.59 -6.17
CA PRO A 78 19.17 4.50 -7.61
C PRO A 78 19.20 3.06 -8.16
N GLN A 79 19.22 2.05 -7.28
CA GLN A 79 19.25 0.64 -7.66
C GLN A 79 17.95 0.10 -8.28
N ALA A 80 16.81 0.76 -8.01
CA ALA A 80 15.52 0.39 -8.58
C ALA A 80 15.32 1.02 -9.96
N LYS A 81 14.61 0.33 -10.86
CA LYS A 81 14.21 0.89 -12.16
C LYS A 81 12.89 1.64 -12.01
N TYR A 82 12.92 2.96 -12.18
CA TYR A 82 11.72 3.79 -12.08
C TYR A 82 11.05 4.00 -13.44
N HIS A 83 9.75 3.77 -13.51
CA HIS A 83 8.94 4.01 -14.70
C HIS A 83 7.75 4.89 -14.38
N VAL A 84 7.41 5.76 -15.32
CA VAL A 84 6.13 6.49 -15.31
C VAL A 84 5.38 6.13 -16.57
N ILE A 85 4.17 5.60 -16.40
CA ILE A 85 3.33 5.09 -17.48
C ILE A 85 2.03 5.88 -17.47
N ASP A 86 1.74 6.58 -18.56
CA ASP A 86 0.49 7.31 -18.74
C ASP A 86 -0.64 6.42 -19.25
N ASP A 87 -1.85 6.75 -18.83
CA ASP A 87 -3.07 6.19 -19.41
C ASP A 87 -3.18 6.59 -20.90
N PRO A 88 -3.78 5.74 -21.74
CA PRO A 88 -3.98 6.00 -23.16
C PRO A 88 -4.85 7.26 -23.38
N PRO A 89 -4.63 7.99 -24.49
CA PRO A 89 -5.34 9.23 -24.76
C PRO A 89 -6.86 9.02 -24.83
N ASN A 90 -7.61 10.04 -24.43
CA ASN A 90 -9.07 10.13 -24.52
C ASN A 90 -9.87 9.07 -23.75
N SER A 91 -9.24 8.26 -22.90
CA SER A 91 -9.90 7.20 -22.16
C SER A 91 -9.60 7.28 -20.66
N LYS A 92 -10.63 7.53 -19.84
CA LYS A 92 -10.52 7.36 -18.39
C LYS A 92 -10.72 5.89 -18.04
N ILE A 93 -9.64 5.13 -18.15
CA ILE A 93 -9.68 3.66 -17.96
C ILE A 93 -9.82 3.23 -16.49
N GLY A 94 -9.67 4.17 -15.55
CA GLY A 94 -9.73 3.92 -14.11
C GLY A 94 -8.52 3.12 -13.61
N SER A 95 -8.39 2.96 -12.29
CA SER A 95 -7.26 2.25 -11.67
C SER A 95 -7.09 0.81 -12.15
N GLY A 96 -8.21 0.09 -12.30
CA GLY A 96 -8.21 -1.26 -12.86
C GLY A 96 -7.62 -1.28 -14.27
N GLY A 97 -8.12 -0.43 -15.17
CA GLY A 97 -7.60 -0.30 -16.52
C GLY A 97 -6.12 0.09 -16.55
N SER A 98 -5.71 1.06 -15.73
CA SER A 98 -4.30 1.46 -15.63
C SER A 98 -3.42 0.30 -15.17
N THR A 99 -3.91 -0.59 -14.28
CA THR A 99 -3.18 -1.80 -13.88
C THR A 99 -2.94 -2.71 -15.07
N PHE A 100 -3.97 -3.05 -15.86
CA PHE A 100 -3.81 -3.88 -17.08
C PHE A 100 -2.84 -3.25 -18.08
N PHE A 101 -2.97 -1.93 -18.30
CA PHE A 101 -2.09 -1.20 -19.22
C PHE A 101 -0.62 -1.23 -18.77
N VAL A 102 -0.37 -1.05 -17.46
CA VAL A 102 0.98 -1.15 -16.88
C VAL A 102 1.53 -2.58 -17.02
N MET A 103 0.73 -3.61 -16.76
CA MET A 103 1.18 -5.00 -16.90
C MET A 103 1.59 -5.31 -18.35
N LYS A 104 0.80 -4.84 -19.33
CA LYS A 104 1.15 -4.92 -20.75
C LYS A 104 2.48 -4.21 -21.06
N ALA A 105 2.64 -2.97 -20.61
CA ALA A 105 3.86 -2.20 -20.82
C ALA A 105 5.10 -2.88 -20.18
N LEU A 106 4.97 -3.43 -18.98
CA LEU A 106 6.06 -4.17 -18.33
C LEU A 106 6.45 -5.44 -19.09
N LYS A 107 5.47 -6.14 -19.68
CA LYS A 107 5.70 -7.31 -20.55
C LYS A 107 6.45 -6.94 -21.83
N GLU A 108 6.27 -5.73 -22.35
CA GLU A 108 7.02 -5.22 -23.51
C GLU A 108 8.44 -4.75 -23.11
N LEU A 109 8.62 -4.21 -21.90
CA LEU A 109 9.90 -3.67 -21.41
C LEU A 109 10.87 -4.72 -20.89
N TYR A 110 10.38 -5.87 -20.41
CA TYR A 110 11.19 -6.85 -19.70
C TYR A 110 10.97 -8.28 -20.16
N THR A 111 11.98 -9.12 -19.99
CA THR A 111 11.87 -10.55 -20.30
C THR A 111 10.94 -11.25 -19.30
N PRO A 112 10.21 -12.31 -19.73
CA PRO A 112 9.39 -13.12 -18.81
C PRO A 112 10.19 -13.67 -17.62
N LYS A 113 11.45 -14.03 -17.84
CA LYS A 113 12.36 -14.50 -16.79
C LYS A 113 12.58 -13.42 -15.72
N PHE A 114 12.85 -12.17 -16.11
CA PHE A 114 13.01 -11.08 -15.16
C PHE A 114 11.72 -10.82 -14.37
N LEU A 115 10.57 -10.74 -15.06
CA LEU A 115 9.27 -10.49 -14.41
C LEU A 115 8.88 -11.61 -13.43
N SER A 116 9.29 -12.85 -13.69
CA SER A 116 9.03 -13.99 -12.78
C SER A 116 9.79 -13.91 -11.46
N THR A 117 10.87 -13.13 -11.40
CA THR A 117 11.73 -13.00 -10.20
C THR A 117 11.73 -11.61 -9.61
N ALA A 118 11.12 -10.63 -10.28
CA ALA A 118 11.13 -9.23 -9.85
C ALA A 118 10.09 -8.93 -8.77
N ARG A 119 10.44 -8.04 -7.84
CA ARG A 119 9.52 -7.37 -6.93
C ARG A 119 9.24 -5.97 -7.46
N ILE A 120 7.98 -5.73 -7.83
CA ILE A 120 7.53 -4.52 -8.51
C ILE A 120 6.58 -3.74 -7.61
N LEU A 121 6.85 -2.47 -7.36
CA LEU A 121 5.91 -1.55 -6.72
C LEU A 121 5.15 -0.78 -7.79
N LEU A 122 3.83 -0.87 -7.80
CA LEU A 122 2.94 -0.09 -8.65
C LEU A 122 2.17 0.93 -7.80
N ILE A 123 2.30 2.22 -8.12
CA ILE A 123 1.62 3.32 -7.44
C ILE A 123 0.65 3.98 -8.41
N HIS A 124 -0.65 3.92 -8.11
CA HIS A 124 -1.66 4.65 -8.86
C HIS A 124 -1.66 6.14 -8.53
N ALA A 125 -1.08 6.96 -9.41
CA ALA A 125 -0.95 8.40 -9.24
C ALA A 125 -1.60 9.24 -10.36
N GLY A 126 -2.29 8.59 -11.30
CA GLY A 126 -2.89 9.24 -12.48
C GLY A 126 -4.18 10.05 -12.25
N GLY A 127 -4.70 10.06 -11.02
CA GLY A 127 -5.94 10.80 -10.71
C GLY A 127 -5.75 12.32 -10.67
N TYR A 128 -6.75 13.08 -11.12
CA TYR A 128 -6.75 14.56 -11.13
C TYR A 128 -6.65 15.25 -9.77
N SER A 129 -6.65 14.48 -8.67
CA SER A 129 -6.54 15.02 -7.32
C SER A 129 -7.62 16.05 -6.98
N THR A 130 -8.86 15.83 -7.44
CA THR A 130 -9.99 16.76 -7.29
C THR A 130 -10.28 17.15 -5.83
N ARG A 131 -9.97 16.28 -4.87
CA ARG A 131 -10.11 16.55 -3.43
C ARG A 131 -8.92 17.28 -2.80
N LEU A 132 -7.77 17.33 -3.48
CA LEU A 132 -6.55 18.00 -3.02
C LEU A 132 -5.98 18.85 -4.19
N PRO A 133 -6.66 19.94 -4.58
CA PRO A 133 -6.29 20.70 -5.77
C PRO A 133 -4.89 21.32 -5.67
N HIS A 134 -4.46 21.69 -4.46
CA HIS A 134 -3.14 22.28 -4.21
C HIS A 134 -1.95 21.35 -4.53
N VAL A 135 -2.18 20.02 -4.63
CA VAL A 135 -1.14 19.05 -5.04
C VAL A 135 -1.34 18.53 -6.46
N SER A 136 -2.37 18.98 -7.18
CA SER A 136 -2.71 18.45 -8.51
C SER A 136 -1.58 18.67 -9.54
N ALA A 137 -0.99 19.87 -9.55
CA ALA A 137 0.12 20.19 -10.47
C ALA A 137 1.42 19.42 -10.17
N ARG A 138 1.65 19.06 -8.90
CA ARG A 138 2.85 18.33 -8.47
C ARG A 138 2.66 16.81 -8.51
N GLY A 139 1.43 16.34 -8.36
CA GLY A 139 1.08 14.95 -8.13
C GLY A 139 1.08 14.60 -6.65
N LYS A 140 0.02 13.92 -6.19
CA LYS A 140 -0.15 13.48 -4.79
C LYS A 140 1.06 12.73 -4.25
N VAL A 141 1.61 11.82 -5.05
CA VAL A 141 2.76 10.96 -4.67
C VAL A 141 4.04 11.77 -4.37
N PHE A 142 4.18 12.98 -4.90
CA PHE A 142 5.34 13.84 -4.66
C PHE A 142 5.09 14.90 -3.58
N THR A 143 3.95 14.85 -2.89
CA THR A 143 3.61 15.78 -1.80
C THR A 143 4.53 15.54 -0.61
N ALA A 144 5.06 16.61 -0.01
CA ALA A 144 5.83 16.52 1.21
C ALA A 144 4.88 16.55 2.43
N LEU A 145 5.08 15.60 3.34
CA LEU A 145 4.43 15.54 4.64
C LEU A 145 5.38 16.08 5.71
N PRO A 146 4.87 16.81 6.71
CA PRO A 146 5.69 17.26 7.83
C PRO A 146 6.32 16.08 8.57
N GLN A 147 7.60 16.22 8.93
CA GLN A 147 8.33 15.26 9.75
C GLN A 147 9.05 16.03 10.85
N ALA A 148 8.91 15.58 12.10
CA ALA A 148 9.44 16.30 13.27
C ALA A 148 10.94 16.61 13.14
N ASP A 149 11.72 15.65 12.60
CA ASP A 149 13.18 15.73 12.54
C ASP A 149 13.71 16.23 11.18
N SER A 150 12.83 16.70 10.27
CA SER A 150 13.24 17.18 8.95
C SER A 150 12.47 18.44 8.53
N PRO A 151 13.14 19.59 8.34
CA PRO A 151 12.48 20.80 7.86
C PRO A 151 11.95 20.66 6.41
N GLN A 152 12.47 19.68 5.66
CA GLN A 152 12.03 19.38 4.30
C GLN A 152 10.84 18.40 4.27
N GLY A 153 10.51 17.80 5.43
CA GLY A 153 9.53 16.73 5.52
C GLY A 153 9.99 15.44 4.83
N ILE A 154 9.03 14.55 4.60
CA ILE A 154 9.18 13.32 3.81
C ILE A 154 8.17 13.31 2.67
N GLN A 155 8.60 12.96 1.46
CA GLN A 155 7.65 12.88 0.33
C GLN A 155 6.82 11.60 0.41
N VAL A 156 5.57 11.60 -0.08
CA VAL A 156 4.71 10.41 -0.08
C VAL A 156 5.36 9.23 -0.81
N LEU A 157 6.08 9.47 -1.91
CA LEU A 157 6.87 8.45 -2.62
C LEU A 157 7.90 7.80 -1.70
N GLU A 158 8.71 8.62 -1.04
CA GLU A 158 9.74 8.17 -0.09
C GLU A 158 9.11 7.42 1.08
N LEU A 159 8.04 7.96 1.65
CA LEU A 159 7.30 7.32 2.74
C LEU A 159 6.76 5.94 2.32
N LYS A 160 6.23 5.78 1.11
CA LYS A 160 5.77 4.48 0.59
C LYS A 160 6.92 3.49 0.42
N LEU A 161 8.06 3.93 -0.12
CA LEU A 161 9.25 3.09 -0.24
C LEU A 161 9.73 2.61 1.14
N VAL A 162 9.69 3.48 2.16
CA VAL A 162 10.02 3.15 3.55
C VAL A 162 9.00 2.18 4.16
N LEU A 163 7.71 2.49 4.09
CA LEU A 163 6.65 1.72 4.76
C LEU A 163 6.65 0.25 4.33
N TYR A 164 6.87 -0.01 3.04
CA TYR A 164 6.80 -1.37 2.51
C TYR A 164 8.11 -2.17 2.63
N LEU A 165 9.19 -1.60 3.18
CA LEU A 165 10.41 -2.38 3.45
C LEU A 165 10.13 -3.56 4.39
N HIS A 166 9.24 -3.39 5.37
CA HIS A 166 8.85 -4.48 6.27
C HIS A 166 8.22 -5.64 5.51
N LEU A 167 7.35 -5.34 4.54
CA LEU A 167 6.72 -6.33 3.67
C LEU A 167 7.76 -7.06 2.82
N LEU A 168 8.70 -6.31 2.22
CA LEU A 168 9.73 -6.83 1.31
C LEU A 168 10.67 -7.86 1.93
N LYS A 169 10.78 -7.92 3.26
CA LYS A 169 11.59 -8.94 3.97
C LYS A 169 11.12 -10.37 3.69
N SER A 170 9.84 -10.56 3.40
CA SER A 170 9.24 -11.89 3.18
C SER A 170 8.34 -11.95 1.95
N MET A 171 8.02 -10.81 1.33
CA MET A 171 7.19 -10.77 0.13
C MET A 171 7.89 -11.47 -1.05
N PRO A 172 7.25 -12.46 -1.68
CA PRO A 172 7.77 -13.10 -2.87
C PRO A 172 7.81 -12.15 -4.09
N PRO A 173 8.57 -12.50 -5.15
CA PRO A 173 8.43 -11.88 -6.47
C PRO A 173 6.96 -11.70 -6.90
N GLY A 174 6.66 -10.58 -7.55
CA GLY A 174 5.30 -10.19 -7.93
C GLY A 174 5.12 -8.67 -7.92
N VAL A 175 3.87 -8.24 -8.01
CA VAL A 175 3.49 -6.83 -8.09
C VAL A 175 2.75 -6.43 -6.83
N PHE A 176 3.24 -5.43 -6.12
CA PHE A 176 2.55 -4.78 -5.01
C PHE A 176 1.96 -3.45 -5.48
N LEU A 177 0.64 -3.33 -5.42
CA LEU A 177 -0.15 -2.21 -5.89
C LEU A 177 -0.66 -1.37 -4.69
N THR A 178 -0.47 -0.06 -4.78
CA THR A 178 -0.99 0.92 -3.82
C THR A 178 -1.53 2.19 -4.51
N SER A 179 -2.34 2.95 -3.78
CA SER A 179 -2.76 4.30 -4.15
C SER A 179 -1.65 5.33 -3.92
N ALA A 180 -1.75 6.51 -4.53
CA ALA A 180 -0.79 7.60 -4.30
C ALA A 180 -1.08 8.47 -3.06
N ASP A 181 -2.28 8.39 -2.47
CA ASP A 181 -2.73 9.25 -1.36
C ASP A 181 -3.08 8.49 -0.06
N GLY A 182 -3.12 7.16 -0.08
CA GLY A 182 -3.17 6.35 1.13
C GLY A 182 -1.82 6.29 1.84
N ILE A 183 -1.82 6.29 3.17
CA ILE A 183 -0.66 5.99 4.02
C ILE A 183 -0.97 4.73 4.79
N GLU A 184 -0.38 3.62 4.36
CA GLU A 184 -0.67 2.30 4.89
C GLU A 184 0.33 1.96 6.00
N LEU A 185 -0.06 2.27 7.23
CA LEU A 185 0.68 1.86 8.41
C LEU A 185 0.41 0.39 8.68
N PHE A 186 1.44 -0.44 8.51
CA PHE A 186 1.35 -1.88 8.70
C PHE A 186 2.58 -2.41 9.41
N ALA A 187 2.35 -3.24 10.41
CA ALA A 187 3.37 -4.09 11.02
C ALA A 187 2.74 -5.44 11.32
N SER A 188 3.52 -6.50 11.13
CA SER A 188 3.10 -7.86 11.40
C SER A 188 4.30 -8.66 11.90
N LYS A 189 4.07 -9.47 12.94
CA LYS A 189 5.02 -10.48 13.43
C LYS A 189 5.04 -11.69 12.50
N SER A 190 3.95 -11.93 11.78
CA SER A 190 3.84 -12.99 10.78
C SER A 190 4.43 -12.52 9.45
N PRO A 191 5.24 -13.37 8.77
CA PRO A 191 5.76 -13.06 7.45
C PRO A 191 4.63 -12.96 6.42
N PHE A 192 4.93 -12.34 5.29
CA PHE A 192 4.07 -12.42 4.11
C PHE A 192 3.86 -13.90 3.73
N PRO A 193 2.69 -14.30 3.22
CA PRO A 193 2.43 -15.69 2.82
C PRO A 193 3.54 -16.23 1.91
N SER A 194 4.28 -17.22 2.41
CA SER A 194 5.46 -17.78 1.74
C SER A 194 5.12 -18.83 0.67
N GLU A 195 3.90 -19.39 0.73
CA GLU A 195 3.42 -20.33 -0.28
C GLU A 195 3.13 -19.59 -1.58
N HIS A 196 4.06 -19.69 -2.52
CA HIS A 196 3.85 -19.29 -3.91
C HIS A 196 2.75 -20.13 -4.55
N LYS A 197 1.50 -19.65 -4.46
CA LYS A 197 0.39 -20.22 -5.20
C LYS A 197 0.23 -19.41 -6.50
N PRO A 198 0.40 -20.03 -7.68
CA PRO A 198 0.14 -19.33 -8.93
C PRO A 198 -1.32 -18.88 -8.96
N PHE A 199 -1.58 -17.76 -9.63
CA PHE A 199 -2.92 -17.18 -9.74
C PHE A 199 -3.49 -16.70 -8.40
N THR A 200 -2.66 -16.06 -7.58
CA THR A 200 -3.03 -15.54 -6.27
C THR A 200 -3.01 -14.01 -6.23
N ILE A 201 -4.06 -13.47 -5.61
CA ILE A 201 -4.15 -12.08 -5.19
C ILE A 201 -4.21 -12.05 -3.67
N THR A 202 -3.31 -11.29 -3.05
CA THR A 202 -3.34 -11.02 -1.60
C THR A 202 -3.70 -9.56 -1.40
N ALA A 203 -4.89 -9.31 -0.87
CA ALA A 203 -5.31 -7.95 -0.50
C ALA A 203 -4.91 -7.63 0.93
N LEU A 204 -4.40 -6.42 1.16
CA LEU A 204 -4.28 -5.86 2.50
C LEU A 204 -5.60 -5.19 2.84
N ALA A 205 -6.27 -5.75 3.84
CA ALA A 205 -7.51 -5.22 4.38
C ALA A 205 -7.25 -4.46 5.68
N HIS A 206 -8.07 -3.45 5.96
CA HIS A 206 -8.03 -2.71 7.21
C HIS A 206 -9.40 -2.64 7.87
N PRO A 207 -9.49 -2.74 9.20
CA PRO A 207 -10.75 -2.55 9.91
C PRO A 207 -11.21 -1.09 9.79
N SER A 208 -12.44 -0.91 9.36
CA SER A 208 -13.07 0.38 9.07
C SER A 208 -14.49 0.41 9.59
N SER A 209 -15.03 1.61 9.83
CA SER A 209 -16.45 1.74 10.13
C SER A 209 -17.29 1.39 8.88
N THR A 210 -18.52 0.95 9.09
CA THR A 210 -19.50 0.75 8.00
C THR A 210 -19.69 2.00 7.13
N GLN A 211 -19.58 3.20 7.71
CA GLN A 211 -19.63 4.44 6.94
C GLN A 211 -18.47 4.55 5.94
N ILE A 212 -17.23 4.22 6.35
CA ILE A 212 -16.07 4.17 5.44
C ILE A 212 -16.27 3.05 4.41
N GLY A 213 -16.77 1.89 4.84
CA GLY A 213 -17.12 0.75 3.97
C GLY A 213 -18.04 1.14 2.82
N SER A 214 -18.97 2.07 3.04
CA SER A 214 -19.87 2.54 1.97
C SER A 214 -19.20 3.30 0.83
N THR A 215 -17.94 3.70 1.02
CA THR A 215 -17.16 4.46 0.04
C THR A 215 -15.98 3.66 -0.54
N HIS A 216 -15.73 2.46 -0.02
CA HIS A 216 -14.61 1.58 -0.37
C HIS A 216 -15.09 0.17 -0.75
N GLY A 217 -14.19 -0.66 -1.24
CA GLY A 217 -14.44 -2.08 -1.36
C GLY A 217 -14.46 -2.74 0.01
N VAL A 218 -15.41 -3.64 0.25
CA VAL A 218 -15.55 -4.39 1.51
C VAL A 218 -15.37 -5.88 1.25
N TYR A 219 -14.56 -6.54 2.06
CA TYR A 219 -14.32 -7.98 1.98
C TYR A 219 -15.24 -8.75 2.92
N LEU A 220 -15.89 -9.78 2.38
CA LEU A 220 -16.44 -10.89 3.14
C LEU A 220 -15.32 -11.91 3.37
N LEU A 221 -14.93 -12.12 4.62
CA LEU A 221 -13.81 -12.97 4.99
C LEU A 221 -14.31 -14.31 5.54
N GLN A 222 -13.63 -15.40 5.16
CA GLN A 222 -13.80 -16.68 5.81
C GLN A 222 -13.02 -16.64 7.11
N ASP A 223 -13.73 -16.49 8.22
CA ASP A 223 -13.17 -16.44 9.57
C ASP A 223 -13.56 -17.68 10.39
N PRO A 224 -13.05 -18.87 10.03
CA PRO A 224 -13.30 -20.05 10.84
C PRO A 224 -12.67 -19.84 12.23
N GLN A 225 -13.44 -20.11 13.29
CA GLN A 225 -13.03 -19.97 14.70
C GLN A 225 -12.98 -18.53 15.25
N ASN A 226 -13.60 -17.55 14.57
CA ASN A 226 -13.73 -16.17 15.02
C ASN A 226 -12.36 -15.53 15.36
N LEU A 227 -11.36 -15.72 14.50
CA LEU A 227 -10.02 -15.18 14.69
C LEU A 227 -10.02 -13.66 14.68
N VAL A 228 -10.88 -13.05 13.85
CA VAL A 228 -11.02 -11.59 13.78
C VAL A 228 -11.51 -11.03 15.11
N GLU A 229 -12.60 -11.58 15.65
CA GLU A 229 -13.14 -11.15 16.94
C GLU A 229 -12.14 -11.35 18.08
N LYS A 230 -11.41 -12.48 18.06
CA LYS A 230 -10.33 -12.74 19.03
C LYS A 230 -9.22 -11.69 18.94
N ASP A 231 -8.71 -11.39 17.74
CA ASP A 231 -7.65 -10.39 17.54
C ASP A 231 -8.11 -8.98 17.95
N MET A 232 -9.38 -8.64 17.72
CA MET A 232 -9.97 -7.36 18.19
C MET A 232 -9.98 -7.21 19.71
N THR A 233 -10.00 -8.30 20.48
CA THR A 233 -9.91 -8.24 21.96
C THR A 233 -8.49 -8.08 22.49
N LEU A 234 -7.47 -8.28 21.65
CA LEU A 234 -6.07 -8.16 22.04
C LEU A 234 -5.64 -6.69 22.18
N SER A 235 -4.57 -6.47 22.94
CA SER A 235 -3.92 -5.17 22.99
C SER A 235 -3.31 -4.82 21.63
N PRO A 236 -3.16 -3.53 21.26
CA PRO A 236 -2.52 -3.14 20.00
C PRO A 236 -1.10 -3.69 19.78
N ASN A 237 -0.40 -4.10 20.85
CA ASN A 237 0.95 -4.70 20.75
C ASN A 237 0.92 -6.21 20.43
N ASP A 238 -0.21 -6.85 20.69
CA ASP A 238 -0.41 -8.29 20.53
C ASP A 238 -1.20 -8.62 19.27
N GLN A 239 -1.91 -7.64 18.70
CA GLN A 239 -2.53 -7.72 17.39
C GLN A 239 -1.50 -8.01 16.29
N SER A 240 -1.92 -8.76 15.28
CA SER A 240 -1.07 -9.11 14.13
C SER A 240 -1.85 -9.16 12.82
N GLY A 241 -1.14 -9.19 11.69
CA GLY A 241 -1.79 -9.39 10.41
C GLY A 241 -2.38 -10.80 10.32
N LEU A 242 -3.70 -10.89 10.18
CA LEU A 242 -4.41 -12.14 9.95
C LEU A 242 -4.42 -12.48 8.46
N LEU A 243 -4.14 -13.74 8.12
CA LEU A 243 -4.27 -14.24 6.76
C LEU A 243 -5.57 -15.03 6.63
N LEU A 244 -6.58 -14.42 6.01
CA LEU A 244 -7.90 -15.01 5.83
C LEU A 244 -8.24 -15.11 4.34
N LYS A 245 -9.03 -16.11 3.97
CA LYS A 245 -9.53 -16.25 2.60
C LYS A 245 -10.68 -15.27 2.40
N CYS A 246 -10.62 -14.47 1.34
CA CYS A 246 -11.74 -13.64 0.92
C CYS A 246 -12.76 -14.50 0.16
N GLU A 247 -14.01 -14.50 0.61
CA GLU A 247 -15.12 -15.19 -0.06
C GLU A 247 -15.76 -14.32 -1.12
N GLN A 248 -15.97 -13.04 -0.81
CA GLN A 248 -16.62 -12.10 -1.71
C GLN A 248 -16.07 -10.68 -1.52
N PHE A 249 -16.02 -9.93 -2.62
CA PHE A 249 -15.74 -8.51 -2.62
C PHE A 249 -17.01 -7.73 -2.94
N LEU A 250 -17.36 -6.77 -2.10
CA LEU A 250 -18.48 -5.85 -2.29
C LEU A 250 -17.94 -4.49 -2.70
N HIS A 251 -18.25 -4.04 -3.91
CA HIS A 251 -17.77 -2.74 -4.39
C HIS A 251 -18.67 -1.61 -3.87
N LYS A 252 -18.19 -0.84 -2.89
CA LYS A 252 -18.89 0.33 -2.31
C LYS A 252 -20.34 0.02 -1.92
N PRO A 253 -20.56 -1.02 -1.10
CA PRO A 253 -21.91 -1.44 -0.72
C PRO A 253 -22.62 -0.33 0.07
N THR A 254 -23.94 -0.23 -0.06
CA THR A 254 -24.71 0.63 0.85
C THR A 254 -24.71 0.05 2.27
N LEU A 255 -25.06 0.87 3.26
CA LEU A 255 -25.21 0.41 4.65
C LEU A 255 -26.20 -0.76 4.75
N ASP A 256 -27.29 -0.73 3.99
CA ASP A 256 -28.30 -1.80 3.98
C ASP A 256 -27.76 -3.09 3.37
N VAL A 257 -26.96 -3.01 2.30
CA VAL A 257 -26.29 -4.18 1.74
C VAL A 257 -25.34 -4.79 2.77
N MET A 258 -24.55 -3.98 3.49
CA MET A 258 -23.65 -4.50 4.54
C MET A 258 -24.41 -5.16 5.70
N LYS A 259 -25.54 -4.58 6.13
CA LYS A 259 -26.37 -5.14 7.22
C LYS A 259 -27.08 -6.44 6.83
N THR A 260 -27.48 -6.57 5.57
CA THR A 260 -28.21 -7.74 5.07
C THR A 260 -27.29 -8.87 4.64
N THR A 261 -26.02 -8.56 4.32
CA THR A 261 -25.02 -9.59 3.99
C THR A 261 -24.47 -10.20 5.27
N GLN A 262 -24.69 -11.51 5.43
CA GLN A 262 -24.19 -12.25 6.59
C GLN A 262 -22.66 -12.21 6.67
N ASN A 263 -22.13 -12.12 7.89
CA ASN A 263 -20.69 -12.20 8.21
C ASN A 263 -19.80 -11.10 7.58
N VAL A 264 -20.38 -10.02 7.05
CA VAL A 264 -19.61 -8.86 6.57
C VAL A 264 -19.23 -7.91 7.72
N ILE A 265 -20.13 -7.78 8.70
CA ILE A 265 -19.98 -6.87 9.84
C ILE A 265 -19.46 -7.65 11.04
N TYR A 266 -18.42 -7.10 11.67
CA TYR A 266 -17.89 -7.54 12.96
C TYR A 266 -18.33 -6.55 14.04
N HIS A 267 -19.00 -7.05 15.07
CA HIS A 267 -19.49 -6.22 16.16
C HIS A 267 -18.39 -6.01 17.20
N ASN A 268 -17.94 -4.76 17.33
CA ASN A 268 -16.93 -4.41 18.33
C ASN A 268 -17.60 -4.26 19.71
N SER A 269 -17.21 -5.09 20.67
CA SER A 269 -17.71 -5.08 22.06
C SER A 269 -17.06 -4.00 22.94
N SER A 270 -16.11 -3.21 22.41
CA SER A 270 -15.50 -2.07 23.13
C SER A 270 -16.32 -0.77 23.01
N SER A 271 -16.12 0.14 23.97
CA SER A 271 -16.97 1.29 24.31
C SER A 271 -17.32 2.30 23.21
N ASP A 272 -16.71 2.21 22.02
CA ASP A 272 -17.00 3.10 20.89
C ASP A 272 -18.13 2.57 19.98
N GLY A 273 -18.60 1.33 20.17
CA GLY A 273 -19.90 0.83 19.69
C GLY A 273 -20.16 0.83 18.19
N HIS A 274 -19.15 1.01 17.34
CA HIS A 274 -19.32 1.03 15.89
C HIS A 274 -19.05 -0.33 15.26
N ASP A 275 -19.98 -0.76 14.40
CA ASP A 275 -19.84 -1.90 13.50
C ASP A 275 -18.62 -1.75 12.60
N ILE A 276 -17.80 -2.79 12.54
CA ILE A 276 -16.55 -2.83 11.76
C ILE A 276 -16.76 -3.69 10.51
N VAL A 277 -16.16 -3.24 9.41
CA VAL A 277 -16.00 -4.00 8.16
C VAL A 277 -14.54 -3.95 7.73
N TYR A 278 -14.11 -4.90 6.90
CA TYR A 278 -12.75 -4.93 6.37
C TYR A 278 -12.70 -4.34 4.97
N THR A 279 -12.03 -3.20 4.81
CA THR A 279 -11.98 -2.45 3.56
C THR A 279 -10.68 -2.62 2.80
N ASP A 280 -10.76 -2.45 1.48
CA ASP A 280 -9.60 -2.53 0.59
C ASP A 280 -8.60 -1.39 0.74
N SER A 281 -7.32 -1.69 0.52
CA SER A 281 -6.22 -0.71 0.63
C SER A 281 -5.13 -0.96 -0.41
N CYS A 282 -4.43 -2.10 -0.32
CA CYS A 282 -3.34 -2.47 -1.21
C CYS A 282 -3.53 -3.90 -1.69
N TYR A 283 -2.84 -4.24 -2.78
CA TYR A 283 -2.97 -5.54 -3.41
C TYR A 283 -1.60 -6.08 -3.79
N TYR A 284 -1.38 -7.37 -3.61
CA TYR A 284 -0.27 -8.10 -4.18
C TYR A 284 -0.82 -9.08 -5.23
N PHE A 285 -0.14 -9.18 -6.36
CA PHE A 285 -0.43 -10.17 -7.40
C PHE A 285 0.83 -10.98 -7.68
N ASP A 286 0.71 -12.30 -7.72
CA ASP A 286 1.83 -13.17 -8.11
C ASP A 286 2.20 -12.99 -9.60
N PRO A 287 3.40 -13.41 -10.04
CA PRO A 287 3.84 -13.21 -11.42
C PRO A 287 2.92 -13.86 -12.47
N HIS A 288 2.23 -14.95 -12.16
CA HIS A 288 1.28 -15.58 -13.09
C HIS A 288 0.03 -14.74 -13.25
N THR A 289 -0.53 -14.23 -12.15
CA THR A 289 -1.66 -13.29 -12.18
C THR A 289 -1.30 -12.03 -12.96
N ALA A 290 -0.12 -11.45 -12.69
CA ALA A 290 0.37 -10.28 -13.41
C ALA A 290 0.51 -10.53 -14.92
N ASN A 291 0.98 -11.72 -15.32
CA ASN A 291 1.07 -12.12 -16.72
C ASN A 291 -0.31 -12.30 -17.39
N VAL A 292 -1.31 -12.80 -16.67
CA VAL A 292 -2.70 -12.86 -17.18
C VAL A 292 -3.23 -11.45 -17.45
N MET A 293 -2.99 -10.51 -16.53
CA MET A 293 -3.38 -9.10 -16.67
C MET A 293 -2.62 -8.36 -17.80
N ALA A 294 -1.52 -8.92 -18.31
CA ALA A 294 -0.74 -8.31 -19.38
C ALA A 294 -1.23 -8.65 -20.80
N ASN A 295 -2.23 -9.53 -20.94
CA ASN A 295 -2.79 -9.97 -22.22
C ASN A 295 -4.10 -9.23 -22.54
#